data_AF-A0A1I5VU02-F1
#
_entry.id   AF-A0A1I5VU02-F1
#
_cell.length_a   1.000
_cell.length_b   1.000
_cell.length_c   1.000
_cell.angle_alpha   90.00
_cell.angle_beta   90.00
_cell.angle_gamma   90.00
#
_symmetry.space_group_name_H-M   'P 1'
#
loop_
_entity.id
_entity.type
_entity.pdbx_description
1 polymer ?
#
loop_
_entity_poly.entity_id
_entity_poly.type
_entity_poly.pdbx_seq_one_letter_code
_entity_poly.pdbx_strand_id
1 'polypeptide(L)'
;MKLKFLYLTLAVFSIWVIIGCSNKQVIENTNDTDNYGDVRAVAWEFINEKGWYDRAKEDWQSAKVKKTIADNSYEFLDKTYDGKEVLTVSFEDKDTVVFGTPLILVDPNTNEVIGYIPSE
;
A
#
# COMPACT_ATOMS: atom_id res chain seq x y z
N MET A 1 59.03 34.45 -15.15
CA MET A 1 59.76 33.72 -16.21
C MET A 1 59.15 32.33 -16.33
N LYS A 2 58.66 32.01 -17.52
CA LYS A 2 58.32 30.71 -18.11
C LYS A 2 58.25 29.46 -17.20
N LEU A 3 57.06 28.88 -17.06
CA LEU A 3 56.87 27.46 -17.36
C LEU A 3 55.42 27.22 -17.82
N LYS A 4 55.22 27.43 -19.13
CA LYS A 4 54.18 26.76 -19.91
C LYS A 4 54.61 25.28 -20.07
N PHE A 5 53.69 24.43 -20.53
CA PHE A 5 53.74 22.96 -20.63
C PHE A 5 53.25 22.32 -19.31
N LEU A 6 52.05 21.73 -19.23
CA LEU A 6 51.61 20.64 -20.10
C LEU A 6 50.06 20.52 -20.03
N TYR A 7 49.36 21.04 -21.05
CA TYR A 7 48.03 20.53 -21.39
C TYR A 7 48.26 19.23 -22.18
N LEU A 8 48.00 18.04 -21.61
CA LEU A 8 47.62 16.82 -22.35
C LEU A 8 47.61 15.57 -21.43
N THR A 9 46.47 15.34 -20.79
CA THR A 9 45.90 14.00 -20.51
C THR A 9 44.39 14.21 -20.28
N LEU A 10 43.67 14.74 -21.26
CA LEU A 10 42.80 13.96 -22.15
C LEU A 10 42.34 12.60 -21.57
N ALA A 11 41.03 12.59 -21.29
CA ALA A 11 40.11 11.47 -21.37
C ALA A 11 40.22 10.34 -20.34
N VAL A 12 39.02 9.85 -20.02
CA VAL A 12 38.70 8.63 -19.27
C VAL A 12 38.65 8.82 -17.76
N PHE A 13 37.52 9.31 -17.27
CA PHE A 13 36.82 8.64 -16.16
C PHE A 13 35.32 8.95 -16.18
N SER A 14 34.69 8.75 -17.35
CA SER A 14 33.23 8.73 -17.50
C SER A 14 32.73 7.28 -17.48
N ILE A 15 32.95 6.53 -16.39
CA ILE A 15 32.36 5.18 -16.25
C ILE A 15 32.05 4.89 -14.79
N TRP A 16 31.02 5.50 -14.20
CA TRP A 16 30.33 4.95 -13.04
C TRP A 16 28.83 5.27 -13.13
N VAL A 17 28.17 4.78 -14.20
CA VAL A 17 26.70 4.69 -14.26
C VAL A 17 26.32 3.23 -14.41
N ILE A 18 26.47 2.46 -13.34
CA ILE A 18 25.75 1.18 -13.20
C ILE A 18 25.47 0.92 -11.71
N ILE A 19 24.38 1.49 -11.21
CA ILE A 19 23.61 0.93 -10.09
C ILE A 19 22.17 0.96 -10.63
N GLY A 20 21.74 -0.08 -11.33
CA GLY A 20 21.27 -1.29 -10.68
C GLY A 20 19.79 -1.10 -10.35
N CYS A 21 18.91 -1.10 -11.37
CA CYS A 21 17.50 -1.41 -11.16
C CYS A 21 17.44 -2.86 -10.68
N SER A 22 17.58 -3.05 -9.37
CA SER A 22 17.25 -4.31 -8.74
C SER A 22 15.76 -4.54 -8.97
N ASN A 23 15.44 -5.60 -9.68
CA ASN A 23 14.07 -6.11 -9.80
C ASN A 23 13.46 -6.09 -8.41
N LYS A 24 12.36 -5.34 -8.26
CA LYS A 24 11.48 -5.44 -7.09
C LYS A 24 10.86 -6.83 -7.18
N GLN A 25 11.57 -7.82 -6.66
CA GLN A 25 11.06 -9.15 -6.45
C GLN A 25 9.99 -8.96 -5.38
N VAL A 26 8.73 -8.89 -5.81
CA VAL A 26 7.57 -9.03 -4.95
C VAL A 26 7.64 -10.45 -4.42
N ILE A 27 8.40 -10.61 -3.34
CA ILE A 27 8.38 -11.79 -2.50
C ILE A 27 7.20 -11.55 -1.56
N GLU A 28 6.00 -11.76 -2.09
CA GLU A 28 4.80 -12.00 -1.30
C GLU A 28 4.89 -13.48 -0.90
N ASN A 29 5.40 -13.74 0.30
CA ASN A 29 5.14 -14.92 1.12
C ASN A 29 6.11 -14.93 2.31
N THR A 30 5.74 -14.24 3.38
CA THR A 30 6.24 -14.55 4.71
C THR A 30 5.04 -14.76 5.63
N ASN A 31 4.88 -16.02 6.06
CA ASN A 31 4.18 -16.40 7.29
C ASN A 31 4.93 -15.80 8.50
N ASP A 32 4.97 -14.48 8.59
CA ASP A 32 5.05 -13.82 9.88
C ASP A 32 3.66 -13.90 10.50
N THR A 33 3.56 -14.00 11.82
CA THR A 33 2.31 -13.63 12.49
C THR A 33 2.08 -12.17 12.09
N ASP A 34 1.23 -11.93 11.09
CA ASP A 34 1.23 -10.61 10.45
C ASP A 34 0.92 -9.55 11.51
N ASN A 35 1.70 -8.48 11.51
CA ASN A 35 1.60 -7.41 12.51
C ASN A 35 0.43 -6.45 12.19
N TYR A 36 -0.58 -6.90 11.44
CA TYR A 36 -1.70 -6.10 11.00
C TYR A 36 -2.98 -6.41 11.77
N GLY A 37 -2.88 -6.99 12.97
CA GLY A 37 -4.05 -7.23 13.84
C GLY A 37 -4.85 -5.96 14.10
N ASP A 38 -4.17 -4.88 14.48
CA ASP A 38 -4.81 -3.58 14.74
C ASP A 38 -5.43 -2.98 13.47
N VAL A 39 -4.75 -3.09 12.34
CA VAL A 39 -5.25 -2.62 11.03
C VAL A 39 -6.53 -3.34 10.64
N ARG A 40 -6.58 -4.67 10.84
CA ARG A 40 -7.78 -5.47 10.58
C ARG A 40 -8.92 -5.12 11.54
N ALA A 41 -8.62 -4.92 12.82
CA ALA A 41 -9.60 -4.54 13.82
C ALA A 41 -10.22 -3.15 13.52
N VAL A 42 -9.41 -2.16 13.18
CA VAL A 42 -9.91 -0.81 12.84
C VAL A 42 -10.75 -0.83 11.56
N ALA A 43 -10.32 -1.56 10.53
CA ALA A 43 -11.14 -1.71 9.32
C ALA A 43 -12.47 -2.41 9.61
N TRP A 44 -12.48 -3.40 10.51
CA TRP A 44 -13.70 -4.09 10.93
C TRP A 44 -14.65 -3.19 11.71
N GLU A 45 -14.12 -2.40 12.64
CA GLU A 45 -14.89 -1.40 13.38
C GLU A 45 -15.57 -0.43 12.41
N PHE A 46 -14.84 0.07 11.41
CA PHE A 46 -15.39 0.96 10.40
C PHE A 46 -16.55 0.32 9.62
N ILE A 47 -16.44 -0.93 9.16
CA ILE A 47 -17.56 -1.59 8.46
C ILE A 47 -18.73 -1.90 9.39
N ASN A 48 -18.49 -2.12 10.70
CA ASN A 48 -19.57 -2.25 11.69
C ASN A 48 -20.33 -0.93 11.85
N GLU A 49 -19.62 0.19 12.00
CA GLU A 49 -20.22 1.52 12.12
C GLU A 49 -21.06 1.90 10.89
N LYS A 50 -20.61 1.47 9.70
CA LYS A 50 -21.33 1.67 8.44
C LYS A 50 -22.48 0.68 8.20
N GLY A 51 -22.62 -0.34 9.05
CA GLY A 51 -23.63 -1.38 8.90
C GLY A 51 -23.39 -2.30 7.69
N TRP A 52 -22.12 -2.58 7.36
CA TRP A 52 -21.71 -3.46 6.26
C TRP A 52 -21.16 -4.82 6.73
N TYR A 53 -21.03 -5.01 8.04
CA TYR A 53 -20.45 -6.21 8.66
C TYR A 53 -21.19 -7.51 8.31
N ASP A 54 -22.49 -7.42 8.01
CA ASP A 54 -23.31 -8.56 7.67
C ASP A 54 -23.01 -9.12 6.27
N ARG A 55 -22.22 -8.39 5.47
CA ARG A 55 -21.81 -8.79 4.12
C ARG A 55 -20.57 -9.70 4.13
N ALA A 56 -19.72 -9.55 5.14
CA ALA A 56 -18.54 -10.37 5.32
C ALA A 56 -18.92 -11.76 5.83
N LYS A 57 -18.26 -12.80 5.28
CA LYS A 57 -18.44 -14.21 5.62
C LYS A 57 -17.85 -14.57 6.97
N GLU A 58 -16.68 -14.02 7.25
CA GLU A 58 -15.90 -14.26 8.47
C GLU A 58 -15.63 -12.93 9.18
N ASP A 59 -14.98 -12.99 10.34
CA ASP A 59 -14.63 -11.81 11.13
C ASP A 59 -13.32 -11.16 10.66
N TRP A 60 -12.88 -10.16 11.42
CA TRP A 60 -11.68 -9.38 11.13
C TRP A 60 -10.39 -10.22 11.06
N GLN A 61 -10.33 -11.38 11.72
CA GLN A 61 -9.10 -12.17 11.82
C GLN A 61 -8.71 -12.82 10.50
N SER A 62 -9.63 -13.02 9.56
CA SER A 62 -9.32 -13.57 8.24
C SER A 62 -9.16 -12.54 7.14
N ALA A 63 -9.34 -11.25 7.47
CA ALA A 63 -9.15 -10.17 6.53
C ALA A 63 -7.73 -10.16 5.97
N LYS A 64 -7.60 -9.83 4.68
CA LYS A 64 -6.31 -9.75 4.00
C LYS A 64 -5.85 -8.30 3.96
N VAL A 65 -4.58 -8.08 4.30
CA VAL A 65 -3.96 -6.76 4.28
C VAL A 65 -2.91 -6.70 3.18
N LYS A 66 -2.96 -5.65 2.35
CA LYS A 66 -2.00 -5.41 1.27
C LYS A 66 -1.51 -3.97 1.29
N LYS A 67 -0.26 -3.75 0.88
CA LYS A 67 0.25 -2.39 0.61
C LYS A 67 -0.09 -1.98 -0.82
N THR A 68 -0.53 -0.75 -1.01
CA THR A 68 -0.79 -0.18 -2.34
C THR A 68 -0.52 1.33 -2.36
N ILE A 69 -0.55 1.94 -3.55
CA ILE A 69 -0.61 3.39 -3.70
C ILE A 69 -2.09 3.77 -3.86
N ALA A 70 -2.58 4.70 -3.03
CA ALA A 70 -3.93 5.20 -3.16
C ALA A 70 -4.05 6.07 -4.42
N ASP A 71 -5.14 5.91 -5.15
CA ASP A 71 -5.47 6.68 -6.35
C ASP A 71 -6.94 7.12 -6.35
N ASN A 72 -7.41 7.70 -7.46
CA ASN A 72 -8.77 8.22 -7.57
C ASN A 72 -9.87 7.15 -7.69
N SER A 73 -9.55 5.85 -7.62
CA SER A 73 -10.56 4.78 -7.55
C SER A 73 -11.19 4.66 -6.16
N TYR A 74 -10.57 5.27 -5.15
CA TYR A 74 -11.01 5.23 -3.76
C TYR A 74 -11.89 6.44 -3.40
N GLU A 75 -12.90 6.20 -2.57
CA GLU A 75 -13.62 7.25 -1.86
C GLU A 75 -12.79 7.67 -0.63
N PHE A 76 -12.07 8.79 -0.76
CA PHE A 76 -11.23 9.32 0.32
C PHE A 76 -12.05 10.03 1.40
N LEU A 77 -11.84 9.63 2.64
CA LEU A 77 -12.20 10.40 3.84
C LEU A 77 -11.16 11.51 4.09
N ASP A 78 -9.89 11.23 3.80
CA ASP A 78 -8.80 12.21 3.78
C ASP A 78 -8.11 12.22 2.41
N LYS A 79 -8.37 13.27 1.63
CA LYS A 79 -7.80 13.45 0.28
C LYS A 79 -6.29 13.70 0.27
N THR A 80 -5.68 14.00 1.42
CA THR A 80 -4.22 14.19 1.48
C THR A 80 -3.47 12.90 1.23
N TYR A 81 -4.13 11.74 1.20
CA TYR A 81 -3.54 10.43 0.91
C TYR A 81 -3.53 10.05 -0.56
N ASP A 82 -4.10 10.86 -1.47
CA ASP A 82 -3.98 10.61 -2.91
C ASP A 82 -2.49 10.54 -3.34
N GLY A 83 -2.13 9.48 -4.04
CA GLY A 83 -0.77 9.17 -4.46
C GLY A 83 0.18 8.69 -3.34
N LYS A 84 -0.31 8.44 -2.12
CA LYS A 84 0.51 7.92 -1.00
C LYS A 84 0.44 6.40 -0.86
N GLU A 85 1.47 5.81 -0.25
CA GLU A 85 1.44 4.40 0.16
C GLU A 85 0.48 4.22 1.35
N VAL A 86 -0.43 3.27 1.23
CA VAL A 86 -1.48 2.95 2.19
C VAL A 86 -1.62 1.44 2.36
N LEU A 87 -2.36 1.01 3.38
CA LEU A 87 -2.79 -0.38 3.53
C LEU A 87 -4.23 -0.54 3.03
N THR A 88 -4.49 -1.60 2.28
CA THR A 88 -5.84 -2.04 1.95
C THR A 88 -6.22 -3.25 2.76
N VAL A 89 -7.45 -3.27 3.26
CA VAL A 89 -8.03 -4.39 4.01
C VAL A 89 -9.25 -4.90 3.26
N SER A 90 -9.23 -6.17 2.88
CA SER A 90 -10.34 -6.84 2.20
C SER A 90 -10.87 -7.99 3.05
N PHE A 91 -12.20 -8.11 3.12
CA PHE A 91 -12.90 -9.20 3.78
C PHE A 91 -13.47 -10.17 2.74
N GLU A 92 -13.61 -11.44 3.11
CA GLU A 92 -14.31 -12.40 2.25
C GLU A 92 -15.81 -12.17 2.33
N ASP A 93 -16.48 -12.14 1.18
CA ASP A 93 -17.92 -11.90 1.10
C ASP A 93 -18.72 -13.20 1.33
N LYS A 94 -19.92 -13.05 1.89
CA LYS A 94 -20.88 -14.16 1.93
C LYS A 94 -21.37 -14.48 0.52
N ASP A 95 -21.65 -15.76 0.26
CA ASP A 95 -22.13 -16.21 -1.06
C ASP A 95 -23.49 -15.62 -1.47
N THR A 96 -24.27 -15.06 -0.53
CA THR A 96 -25.67 -14.65 -0.73
C THR A 96 -25.88 -13.13 -0.75
N VAL A 97 -24.84 -12.32 -0.75
CA VAL A 97 -24.98 -10.84 -0.71
C VAL A 97 -25.06 -10.29 -2.13
N VAL A 98 -25.88 -9.26 -2.32
CA VAL A 98 -25.99 -8.55 -3.61
C VAL A 98 -24.83 -7.58 -3.80
N PHE A 99 -24.44 -6.92 -2.70
CA PHE A 99 -23.27 -6.03 -2.63
C PHE A 99 -22.26 -6.66 -1.70
N GLY A 100 -21.01 -6.76 -2.14
CA GLY A 100 -19.91 -7.28 -1.34
C GLY A 100 -19.54 -6.41 -0.12
N THR A 101 -18.42 -6.75 0.49
CA THR A 101 -17.81 -5.96 1.55
C THR A 101 -16.88 -4.93 0.92
N PRO A 102 -16.99 -3.65 1.30
CA PRO A 102 -16.08 -2.63 0.80
C PRO A 102 -14.60 -2.92 1.09
N LEU A 103 -13.73 -2.50 0.18
CA LEU A 103 -12.29 -2.51 0.39
C LEU A 103 -11.91 -1.28 1.21
N ILE A 104 -11.25 -1.44 2.36
CA ILE A 104 -10.96 -0.35 3.29
C ILE A 104 -9.50 0.11 3.17
N LEU A 105 -9.25 1.41 3.28
CA LEU A 105 -7.91 2.02 3.25
C LEU A 105 -7.55 2.48 4.64
N VAL A 106 -6.36 2.12 5.07
CA VAL A 106 -5.84 2.41 6.40
C VAL A 106 -4.45 3.05 6.27
N ASP A 107 -4.20 4.12 7.02
CA ASP A 107 -2.86 4.70 7.14
C ASP A 107 -1.93 3.70 7.86
N PRO A 108 -0.82 3.26 7.25
CA PRO A 108 0.13 2.36 7.88
C PRO A 108 0.81 2.90 9.16
N ASN A 109 0.77 4.21 9.40
CA ASN A 109 1.46 4.84 10.53
C ASN A 109 0.53 5.09 11.71
N THR A 110 -0.73 5.44 11.47
CA THR A 110 -1.70 5.80 12.51
C THR A 110 -2.79 4.74 12.71
N ASN A 111 -2.90 3.78 11.79
CA ASN A 111 -4.00 2.81 11.69
C ASN A 111 -5.39 3.45 11.51
N GLU A 112 -5.47 4.71 11.07
CA GLU A 112 -6.75 5.38 10.82
C GLU A 112 -7.33 5.01 9.45
N VAL A 113 -8.66 4.90 9.37
CA VAL A 113 -9.35 4.70 8.09
C VAL A 113 -9.37 6.02 7.30
N ILE A 114 -8.77 5.99 6.12
CA ILE A 114 -8.57 7.17 5.25
C ILE A 114 -9.41 7.13 3.98
N GLY A 115 -10.08 6.00 3.71
CA GLY A 115 -10.95 5.84 2.54
C GLY A 115 -11.47 4.41 2.38
N TYR A 116 -12.27 4.20 1.33
CA TYR A 116 -12.78 2.88 0.96
C TYR A 116 -13.18 2.81 -0.52
N ILE A 117 -13.35 1.61 -1.07
CA ILE A 117 -14.08 1.39 -2.32
C ILE A 117 -15.38 0.65 -1.97
N PRO A 118 -16.57 1.22 -2.24
CA PRO A 118 -17.82 0.48 -2.16
C PRO A 118 -17.75 -0.75 -3.07
N SER A 119 -18.22 -1.90 -2.58
CA SER A 119 -18.46 -3.05 -3.45
C SER A 119 -19.61 -2.76 -4.42
N GLU A 120 -19.47 -3.18 -5.68
CA GLU A 120 -20.58 -3.23 -6.64
C GLU A 120 -21.63 -4.29 -6.29
#